data_AF-A0A2M8KTC3-F1
#
_entry.id   AF-A0A2M8KTC3-F1
#
_cell.length_a   1.000
_cell.length_b   1.000
_cell.length_c   1.000
_cell.angle_alpha   90.00
_cell.angle_beta   90.00
_cell.angle_gamma   90.00
#
_symmetry.space_group_name_H-M   'P 1'
#
loop_
_entity.id
_entity.type
_entity.pdbx_description
1 polymer ?
#
loop_
_entity_poly.entity_id
_entity_poly.type
_entity_poly.pdbx_seq_one_letter_code
_entity_poly.pdbx_strand_id
1 'polypeptide(L)'
;MPDFKLVKTNNVNTKISKDFSFNFEIESSGLYLITIVARASAWWQNFSQFLKRYLQDDNLSIKLDTISSQLSWNGNNLKGLEQTSIFLTPLNAGQHKIIFKVKQQPKLGSINIYEILNTKNPNLAEIIPSTIEDGNRRPLIKLLISELSVEKIIIEAKVFTGRQHLLFFHDDDDLKLIINEEIISNNLSKSHKDWYWCGRAQSYQKTESRTLVRELSSRKQHILALYTDRAPTIQRFEFILSTILPQLVFNESFIIDDAEFTGLELNQKEIEVFLQDKGNDISTHIAFRKFNEKSSAELIYQAAKVNMINPKVILTKLQAEQGLIFGDKAKNPTQSQLDSAMGVGVLDGGTVLDQYQGFMHQVASGAESLRNLFNQAEKEKFTLKNIDGKTLIVKNNATYSLYRYTPHFAGVKLFFDIYHSFFR
;
A
#
# COMPACT_ATOMS: atom_id res chain seq x y z
N MET A 1 1.44 13.59 -15.28
CA MET A 1 1.07 13.83 -13.87
C MET A 1 2.32 13.53 -13.07
N PRO A 2 2.97 14.53 -12.44
CA PRO A 2 4.19 14.30 -11.67
C PRO A 2 4.01 13.29 -10.53
N ASP A 3 2.81 13.22 -9.94
CA ASP A 3 2.53 12.33 -8.81
C ASP A 3 2.02 10.95 -9.22
N PHE A 4 1.55 10.78 -10.47
CA PHE A 4 0.82 9.58 -10.91
C PHE A 4 1.25 9.06 -12.28
N LYS A 5 1.37 7.75 -12.39
CA LYS A 5 1.51 7.03 -13.67
C LYS A 5 0.23 6.26 -13.96
N LEU A 6 -0.42 6.56 -15.08
CA LEU A 6 -1.59 5.79 -15.52
C LEU A 6 -1.13 4.38 -15.94
N VAL A 7 -1.66 3.36 -15.28
CA VAL A 7 -1.35 1.94 -15.54
C VAL A 7 -2.39 1.32 -16.45
N LYS A 8 -3.67 1.57 -16.19
CA LYS A 8 -4.77 1.03 -17.00
C LYS A 8 -5.96 1.99 -17.02
N THR A 9 -6.62 2.08 -18.16
CA THR A 9 -7.87 2.84 -18.34
C THR A 9 -8.89 1.99 -19.08
N ASN A 10 -10.16 2.17 -18.74
CA ASN A 10 -11.30 1.61 -19.46
C ASN A 10 -12.43 2.64 -19.52
N ASN A 11 -12.72 3.11 -20.73
CA ASN A 11 -13.81 4.06 -21.01
C ASN A 11 -15.05 3.27 -21.42
N VAL A 12 -15.95 3.06 -20.47
CA VAL A 12 -17.15 2.21 -20.64
C VAL A 12 -18.32 3.02 -21.20
N ASN A 13 -18.57 4.20 -20.61
CA ASN A 13 -19.60 5.18 -21.00
C ASN A 13 -20.99 4.60 -21.36
N THR A 14 -21.42 3.53 -20.69
CA THR A 14 -22.68 2.84 -20.99
C THR A 14 -23.51 2.52 -19.74
N LYS A 15 -24.80 2.28 -19.94
CA LYS A 15 -25.69 1.77 -18.89
C LYS A 15 -25.38 0.30 -18.62
N ILE A 16 -25.29 -0.06 -17.36
CA ILE A 16 -25.05 -1.43 -16.90
C ILE A 16 -26.27 -1.92 -16.13
N SER A 17 -26.66 -3.19 -16.32
CA SER A 17 -27.90 -3.75 -15.74
C SER A 17 -27.69 -5.08 -15.02
N LYS A 18 -26.46 -5.59 -14.99
CA LYS A 18 -26.09 -6.85 -14.33
C LYS A 18 -24.80 -6.66 -13.57
N ASP A 19 -24.67 -7.40 -12.48
CA ASP A 19 -23.41 -7.55 -11.75
C ASP A 19 -22.30 -8.06 -12.69
N PHE A 20 -21.09 -7.54 -12.52
CA PHE A 20 -19.92 -7.99 -13.27
C PHE A 20 -18.64 -7.69 -12.49
N SER A 21 -17.52 -8.24 -12.96
CA SER A 21 -16.20 -7.97 -12.41
C SER A 21 -15.29 -7.38 -13.49
N PHE A 22 -14.54 -6.35 -13.14
CA PHE A 22 -13.45 -5.81 -13.96
C PHE A 22 -12.12 -6.33 -13.41
N ASN A 23 -11.45 -7.19 -14.19
CA ASN A 23 -10.14 -7.73 -13.82
C ASN A 23 -9.02 -6.85 -14.39
N PHE A 24 -7.95 -6.70 -13.61
CA PHE A 24 -6.75 -6.00 -14.04
C PHE A 24 -5.51 -6.62 -13.40
N GLU A 25 -4.38 -6.40 -14.04
CA GLU A 25 -3.08 -6.88 -13.59
C GLU A 25 -2.17 -5.67 -13.42
N ILE A 26 -1.31 -5.72 -12.42
CA ILE A 26 -0.28 -4.72 -12.16
C ILE A 26 1.07 -5.41 -12.05
N GLU A 27 2.10 -4.81 -12.66
CA GLU A 27 3.42 -5.43 -12.82
C GLU A 27 4.29 -5.30 -11.57
N SER A 28 4.19 -4.15 -10.90
CA SER A 28 4.83 -3.87 -9.64
C SER A 28 3.78 -3.87 -8.54
N SER A 29 4.15 -4.38 -7.36
CA SER A 29 3.46 -3.96 -6.15
C SER A 29 3.53 -2.42 -6.09
N GLY A 30 2.71 -1.74 -5.29
CA GLY A 30 2.88 -0.31 -5.09
C GLY A 30 1.80 0.33 -4.25
N LEU A 31 1.89 1.64 -4.13
CA LEU A 31 0.75 2.46 -3.73
C LEU A 31 -0.07 2.79 -4.97
N TYR A 32 -1.34 2.42 -4.97
CA TYR A 32 -2.21 2.61 -6.12
C TYR A 32 -3.42 3.47 -5.81
N LEU A 33 -3.86 4.15 -6.86
CA LEU A 33 -5.08 4.93 -6.88
C LEU A 33 -5.99 4.43 -8.00
N ILE A 34 -7.22 4.04 -7.65
CA ILE A 34 -8.22 3.58 -8.63
C ILE A 34 -9.38 4.56 -8.64
N THR A 35 -9.60 5.24 -9.76
CA THR A 35 -10.79 6.11 -9.95
C THR A 35 -11.84 5.40 -10.77
N ILE A 36 -13.09 5.50 -10.32
CA ILE A 36 -14.26 5.00 -11.03
C ILE A 36 -15.26 6.14 -11.11
N VAL A 37 -15.70 6.46 -12.32
CA VAL A 37 -16.70 7.51 -12.57
C VAL A 37 -18.00 6.84 -12.98
N ALA A 38 -19.10 7.17 -12.30
CA ALA A 38 -20.41 6.68 -12.68
C ALA A 38 -21.52 7.69 -12.32
N ARG A 39 -22.70 7.46 -12.90
CA ARG A 39 -23.93 8.21 -12.68
C ARG A 39 -25.04 7.25 -12.27
N ALA A 40 -25.95 7.72 -11.44
CA ALA A 40 -27.17 7.00 -11.10
C ALA A 40 -28.36 7.97 -11.09
N SER A 41 -29.47 7.59 -11.72
CA SER A 41 -30.69 8.40 -11.78
C SER A 41 -31.57 8.18 -10.56
N ALA A 42 -32.17 9.27 -10.07
CA ALA A 42 -33.15 9.23 -9.00
C ALA A 42 -34.48 8.61 -9.47
N TRP A 43 -35.29 8.14 -8.53
CA TRP A 43 -36.55 7.48 -8.88
C TRP A 43 -37.50 8.37 -9.70
N TRP A 44 -37.55 9.68 -9.44
CA TRP A 44 -38.44 10.61 -10.18
C TRP A 44 -37.97 10.85 -11.61
N GLN A 45 -36.68 10.70 -11.88
CA GLN A 45 -36.13 10.77 -13.25
C GLN A 45 -36.50 9.54 -14.07
N ASN A 46 -36.94 8.46 -13.40
CA ASN A 46 -37.42 7.23 -14.02
C ASN A 46 -38.96 7.21 -14.19
N PHE A 47 -39.68 8.26 -13.78
CA PHE A 47 -41.15 8.27 -13.67
C PHE A 47 -41.91 8.34 -15.01
N SER A 48 -41.24 8.65 -16.12
CA SER A 48 -41.85 8.83 -17.43
C SER A 48 -41.52 7.68 -18.41
N GLN A 49 -42.24 6.57 -18.30
CA GLN A 49 -42.49 5.59 -19.38
C GLN A 49 -43.67 4.68 -18.96
N PHE A 50 -44.89 5.12 -19.29
CA PHE A 50 -46.18 4.41 -19.29
C PHE A 50 -46.15 2.95 -18.75
N LEU A 51 -46.77 2.71 -17.59
CA LEU A 51 -46.97 1.43 -16.86
C LEU A 51 -45.93 1.08 -15.77
N LYS A 52 -46.31 1.34 -14.50
CA LYS A 52 -46.09 0.52 -13.28
C LYS A 52 -44.69 -0.10 -13.02
N ARG A 53 -43.63 0.32 -13.70
CA ARG A 53 -42.25 -0.10 -13.43
C ARG A 53 -41.46 1.03 -12.78
N TYR A 54 -41.30 0.86 -11.46
CA TYR A 54 -40.20 1.33 -10.60
C TYR A 54 -40.26 2.76 -10.06
N LEU A 55 -40.89 2.90 -8.88
CA LEU A 55 -40.52 3.85 -7.82
C LEU A 55 -39.12 3.51 -7.24
N GLN A 56 -38.14 3.19 -8.08
CA GLN A 56 -36.80 2.78 -7.66
C GLN A 56 -35.75 3.60 -8.38
N ASP A 57 -34.72 3.96 -7.62
CA ASP A 57 -33.52 4.64 -8.06
C ASP A 57 -32.48 3.66 -8.61
N ASP A 58 -31.62 4.15 -9.49
CA ASP A 58 -30.43 3.42 -9.91
C ASP A 58 -29.42 3.36 -8.75
N ASN A 59 -28.75 2.23 -8.57
CA ASN A 59 -27.65 2.13 -7.63
C ASN A 59 -26.50 1.29 -8.18
N LEU A 60 -25.29 1.69 -7.83
CA LEU A 60 -24.06 0.93 -8.09
C LEU A 60 -23.27 0.85 -6.78
N SER A 61 -22.75 -0.32 -6.44
CA SER A 61 -21.78 -0.48 -5.36
C SER A 61 -20.62 -1.35 -5.81
N ILE A 62 -19.48 -1.16 -5.17
CA ILE A 62 -18.22 -1.77 -5.61
C ILE A 62 -17.45 -2.39 -4.46
N LYS A 63 -16.62 -3.38 -4.80
CA LYS A 63 -15.63 -3.97 -3.93
C LYS A 63 -14.33 -4.19 -4.70
N LEU A 64 -13.19 -3.82 -4.11
CA LEU A 64 -11.87 -4.15 -4.64
C LEU A 64 -11.34 -5.38 -3.91
N ASP A 65 -11.13 -6.47 -4.63
CA ASP A 65 -10.68 -7.76 -4.08
C ASP A 65 -11.43 -8.17 -2.80
N THR A 66 -10.71 -8.29 -1.69
CA THR A 66 -11.23 -8.62 -0.36
C THR A 66 -11.57 -7.39 0.47
N ILE A 67 -11.14 -6.19 0.06
CA ILE A 67 -11.35 -4.92 0.76
C ILE A 67 -12.85 -4.62 0.81
N SER A 68 -13.44 -4.71 2.01
CA SER A 68 -14.82 -4.27 2.23
C SER A 68 -14.93 -2.79 1.91
N SER A 69 -15.97 -2.39 1.18
CA SER A 69 -16.10 -1.04 0.66
C SER A 69 -17.53 -0.55 0.82
N GLN A 70 -17.67 0.69 1.31
CA GLN A 70 -18.93 1.43 1.35
C GLN A 70 -19.10 2.34 0.12
N LEU A 71 -18.20 2.24 -0.88
CA LEU A 71 -18.24 3.07 -2.06
C LEU A 71 -19.42 2.68 -2.95
N SER A 72 -20.26 3.67 -3.23
CA SER A 72 -21.52 3.48 -3.93
C SER A 72 -22.03 4.77 -4.57
N TRP A 73 -22.79 4.61 -5.65
CA TRP A 73 -23.55 5.62 -6.35
C TRP A 73 -25.03 5.37 -6.05
N ASN A 74 -25.67 6.34 -5.41
CA ASN A 74 -27.09 6.27 -5.11
C ASN A 74 -27.84 7.30 -5.96
N GLY A 75 -28.85 6.84 -6.70
CA GLY A 75 -29.58 7.67 -7.64
C GLY A 75 -30.28 8.86 -7.02
N ASN A 76 -30.87 8.72 -5.83
CA ASN A 76 -31.53 9.84 -5.15
C ASN A 76 -30.56 10.92 -4.70
N ASN A 77 -29.35 10.52 -4.32
CA ASN A 77 -28.27 11.45 -3.95
C ASN A 77 -27.66 12.12 -5.19
N LEU A 78 -27.49 11.39 -6.29
CA LEU A 78 -26.78 11.86 -7.49
C LEU A 78 -27.66 12.59 -8.50
N LYS A 79 -28.95 12.22 -8.60
CA LYS A 79 -29.91 12.85 -9.50
C LYS A 79 -29.42 12.86 -10.96
N GLY A 80 -28.74 11.79 -11.39
CA GLY A 80 -28.21 11.62 -12.74
C GLY A 80 -26.83 12.26 -12.99
N LEU A 81 -26.23 12.90 -11.99
CA LEU A 81 -24.93 13.57 -12.10
C LEU A 81 -23.77 12.64 -11.73
N GLU A 82 -22.56 13.00 -12.17
CA GLU A 82 -21.34 12.19 -11.99
C GLU A 82 -20.80 12.22 -10.57
N GLN A 83 -20.45 11.06 -10.04
CA GLN A 83 -19.60 10.94 -8.86
C GLN A 83 -18.37 10.12 -9.20
N THR A 84 -17.23 10.55 -8.66
CA THR A 84 -15.96 9.81 -8.72
C THR A 84 -15.76 9.07 -7.40
N SER A 85 -15.70 7.75 -7.45
CA SER A 85 -15.26 6.94 -6.32
C SER A 85 -13.80 6.56 -6.49
N ILE A 86 -13.04 6.65 -5.40
CA ILE A 86 -11.59 6.49 -5.41
C ILE A 86 -11.18 5.47 -4.35
N PHE A 87 -10.36 4.49 -4.73
CA PHE A 87 -9.57 3.71 -3.78
C PHE A 87 -8.15 4.26 -3.72
N LEU A 88 -7.63 4.44 -2.51
CA LEU A 88 -6.22 4.73 -2.23
C LEU A 88 -5.71 3.62 -1.30
N THR A 89 -4.87 2.72 -1.83
CA THR A 89 -4.49 1.50 -1.10
C THR A 89 -3.21 0.88 -1.68
N PRO A 90 -2.39 0.18 -0.87
CA PRO A 90 -1.30 -0.61 -1.41
C PRO A 90 -1.84 -1.86 -2.11
N LEU A 91 -1.25 -2.21 -3.24
CA LEU A 91 -1.54 -3.45 -3.99
C LEU A 91 -0.24 -4.22 -4.24
N ASN A 92 -0.35 -5.55 -4.32
CA ASN A 92 0.76 -6.43 -4.67
C ASN A 92 0.77 -6.69 -6.18
N ALA A 93 1.94 -6.93 -6.77
CA ALA A 93 2.03 -7.36 -8.17
C ALA A 93 1.12 -8.58 -8.44
N GLY A 94 0.44 -8.57 -9.58
CA GLY A 94 -0.43 -9.66 -10.02
C GLY A 94 -1.87 -9.24 -10.30
N GLN A 95 -2.78 -10.21 -10.23
CA GLN A 95 -4.18 -10.07 -10.64
C GLN A 95 -5.06 -9.51 -9.53
N HIS A 96 -5.88 -8.53 -9.90
CA HIS A 96 -6.86 -7.86 -9.06
C HIS A 96 -8.21 -7.78 -9.76
N LYS A 97 -9.28 -7.60 -8.97
CA LYS A 97 -10.63 -7.45 -9.48
C LYS A 97 -11.44 -6.40 -8.74
N ILE A 98 -12.22 -5.65 -9.51
CA ILE A 98 -13.28 -4.77 -9.01
C ILE A 98 -14.60 -5.45 -9.27
N ILE A 99 -15.34 -5.77 -8.21
CA ILE A 99 -16.66 -6.41 -8.29
C ILE A 99 -17.71 -5.31 -8.24
N PHE A 100 -18.58 -5.26 -9.25
CA PHE A 100 -19.69 -4.32 -9.34
C PHE A 100 -21.02 -5.02 -9.02
N LYS A 101 -21.79 -4.40 -8.13
CA LYS A 101 -23.16 -4.81 -7.78
C LYS A 101 -24.14 -3.75 -8.26
N VAL A 102 -25.05 -4.14 -9.14
CA VAL A 102 -25.89 -3.23 -9.94
C VAL A 102 -27.36 -3.36 -9.57
N LYS A 103 -28.04 -2.22 -9.39
CA LYS A 103 -29.50 -2.14 -9.26
C LYS A 103 -30.04 -1.17 -10.32
N GLN A 104 -31.02 -1.63 -11.09
CA GLN A 104 -31.59 -0.92 -12.24
C GLN A 104 -30.56 -0.67 -13.34
N GLN A 105 -30.34 0.57 -13.79
CA GLN A 105 -29.49 0.86 -14.95
C GLN A 105 -28.58 2.11 -14.77
N PRO A 106 -27.71 2.15 -13.73
CA PRO A 106 -26.72 3.21 -13.60
C PRO A 106 -25.80 3.25 -14.83
N LYS A 107 -25.23 4.42 -15.13
CA LYS A 107 -24.27 4.60 -16.23
C LYS A 107 -22.85 4.57 -15.67
N LEU A 108 -22.06 3.59 -16.10
CA LEU A 108 -20.63 3.54 -15.80
C LEU A 108 -19.86 4.35 -16.84
N GLY A 109 -19.07 5.32 -16.38
CA GLY A 109 -18.25 6.20 -17.21
C GLY A 109 -16.89 5.58 -17.51
N SER A 110 -15.96 5.68 -16.55
CA SER A 110 -14.58 5.21 -16.71
C SER A 110 -14.07 4.49 -15.47
N ILE A 111 -13.08 3.62 -15.67
CA ILE A 111 -12.24 3.03 -14.62
C ILE A 111 -10.79 3.36 -14.97
N ASN A 112 -10.07 4.03 -14.08
CA ASN A 112 -8.65 4.35 -14.27
C ASN A 112 -7.85 3.87 -13.07
N ILE A 113 -6.70 3.27 -13.32
CA ILE A 113 -5.78 2.74 -12.32
C ILE A 113 -4.46 3.47 -12.48
N TYR A 114 -3.99 4.08 -11.41
CA TYR A 114 -2.76 4.85 -11.35
C TYR A 114 -1.82 4.26 -10.30
N GLU A 115 -0.54 4.15 -10.66
CA GLU A 115 0.56 3.96 -9.70
C GLU A 115 0.94 5.34 -9.15
N ILE A 116 1.05 5.46 -7.83
CA ILE A 116 1.48 6.70 -7.17
C ILE A 116 3.00 6.73 -7.10
N LEU A 117 3.60 7.70 -7.79
CA LEU A 117 5.05 7.90 -7.84
C LEU A 117 5.54 8.73 -6.64
N ASN A 118 4.77 9.74 -6.25
CA ASN A 118 5.03 10.54 -5.07
C ASN A 118 4.33 9.94 -3.84
N THR A 119 5.02 9.06 -3.13
CA THR A 119 4.46 8.36 -1.96
C THR A 119 4.50 9.18 -0.66
N LYS A 120 5.05 10.40 -0.69
CA LYS A 120 5.08 11.27 0.49
C LYS A 120 3.86 12.18 0.54
N ASN A 121 3.56 12.83 -0.59
CA ASN A 121 2.51 13.83 -0.65
C ASN A 121 1.73 13.88 -1.97
N PRO A 122 1.04 12.80 -2.36
CA PRO A 122 0.29 12.77 -3.62
C PRO A 122 -0.85 13.79 -3.63
N ASN A 123 -0.97 14.56 -4.70
CA ASN A 123 -2.01 15.55 -4.91
C ASN A 123 -3.09 15.09 -5.90
N LEU A 124 -4.23 14.65 -5.39
CA LEU A 124 -5.35 14.12 -6.17
C LEU A 124 -6.05 15.18 -7.05
N ALA A 125 -5.75 16.47 -6.91
CA ALA A 125 -6.31 17.49 -7.81
C ALA A 125 -5.95 17.23 -9.28
N GLU A 126 -4.86 16.51 -9.57
CA GLU A 126 -4.45 16.17 -10.94
C GLU A 126 -5.37 15.15 -11.63
N ILE A 127 -6.09 14.33 -10.86
CA ILE A 127 -6.91 13.22 -11.35
C ILE A 127 -8.42 13.50 -11.22
N ILE A 128 -8.78 14.50 -10.42
CA ILE A 128 -10.16 14.94 -10.27
C ILE A 128 -10.49 15.85 -11.47
N PRO A 129 -11.66 15.68 -12.11
CA PRO A 129 -12.08 16.57 -13.19
C PRO A 129 -12.04 18.03 -12.76
N SER A 130 -11.39 18.88 -13.56
CA SER A 130 -11.30 20.33 -13.30
C SER A 130 -12.64 21.05 -13.49
N THR A 131 -13.58 20.43 -14.22
CA THR A 131 -14.94 20.92 -14.43
C THR A 131 -15.91 19.95 -13.77
N ILE A 132 -16.74 20.47 -12.87
CA ILE A 132 -17.73 19.70 -12.12
C ILE A 132 -19.12 20.05 -12.64
N GLU A 133 -19.98 19.05 -12.80
CA GLU A 133 -21.37 19.27 -13.18
C GLU A 133 -22.12 20.03 -12.08
N ASP A 134 -22.76 21.14 -12.48
CA ASP A 134 -23.63 21.93 -11.62
C ASP A 134 -24.75 21.08 -11.03
N GLY A 135 -24.84 21.02 -9.70
CA GLY A 135 -25.91 20.30 -9.03
C GLY A 135 -25.89 20.41 -7.52
N ASN A 136 -27.08 20.34 -6.94
CA ASN A 136 -27.27 20.75 -5.56
C ASN A 136 -27.26 19.56 -4.58
N ARG A 137 -26.48 19.72 -3.51
CA ARG A 137 -26.40 18.83 -2.33
C ARG A 137 -26.17 17.37 -2.67
N ARG A 138 -25.15 17.09 -3.48
CA ARG A 138 -24.84 15.75 -3.98
C ARG A 138 -23.40 15.34 -3.64
N PRO A 139 -23.12 14.04 -3.49
CA PRO A 139 -21.75 13.58 -3.41
C PRO A 139 -21.05 13.77 -4.76
N LEU A 140 -19.87 14.38 -4.70
CA LEU A 140 -18.98 14.61 -5.83
C LEU A 140 -17.88 13.54 -5.86
N ILE A 141 -17.19 13.37 -4.74
CA ILE A 141 -16.12 12.39 -4.56
C ILE A 141 -16.41 11.54 -3.33
N LYS A 142 -16.17 10.24 -3.44
CA LYS A 142 -16.05 9.34 -2.29
C LYS A 142 -14.72 8.60 -2.36
N LEU A 143 -13.92 8.69 -1.31
CA LEU A 143 -12.59 8.11 -1.23
C LEU A 143 -12.56 7.07 -0.11
N LEU A 144 -12.10 5.87 -0.42
CA LEU A 144 -11.69 4.87 0.58
C LEU A 144 -10.18 4.81 0.63
N ILE A 145 -9.62 5.11 1.80
CA ILE A 145 -8.22 4.91 2.13
C ILE A 145 -8.15 3.62 2.95
N SER A 146 -7.37 2.64 2.51
CA SER A 146 -7.30 1.33 3.18
C SER A 146 -5.87 0.86 3.31
N GLU A 147 -5.53 0.35 4.50
CA GLU A 147 -4.20 -0.17 4.85
C GLU A 147 -3.09 0.88 4.64
N LEU A 148 -3.39 2.15 4.92
CA LEU A 148 -2.46 3.28 4.80
C LEU A 148 -2.58 4.21 6.00
N SER A 149 -1.42 4.61 6.50
CA SER A 149 -1.30 5.63 7.54
C SER A 149 -1.18 7.01 6.90
N VAL A 150 -2.22 7.83 7.09
CA VAL A 150 -2.28 9.20 6.61
C VAL A 150 -2.18 10.11 7.82
N GLU A 151 -1.17 10.98 7.86
CA GLU A 151 -1.02 11.94 8.96
C GLU A 151 -1.99 13.10 8.79
N LYS A 152 -2.03 13.66 7.57
CA LYS A 152 -2.81 14.86 7.27
C LYS A 152 -3.45 14.80 5.91
N ILE A 153 -4.59 15.46 5.78
CA ILE A 153 -5.17 15.82 4.50
C ILE A 153 -5.13 17.34 4.36
N ILE A 154 -4.82 17.81 3.16
CA ILE A 154 -4.80 19.21 2.79
C ILE A 154 -5.73 19.38 1.59
N ILE A 155 -6.83 20.09 1.79
CA ILE A 155 -7.79 20.38 0.71
C ILE A 155 -7.87 21.89 0.55
N GLU A 156 -7.62 22.38 -0.65
CA GLU A 156 -7.87 23.76 -1.05
C GLU A 156 -8.97 23.77 -2.11
N ALA A 157 -10.03 24.51 -1.81
CA ALA A 157 -11.13 24.68 -2.75
C ALA A 157 -11.52 26.16 -2.84
N LYS A 158 -11.97 26.52 -4.03
CA LYS A 158 -12.44 27.83 -4.42
C LYS A 158 -13.94 27.76 -4.66
N VAL A 159 -14.68 28.67 -4.02
CA VAL A 159 -16.13 28.79 -4.11
C VAL A 159 -16.52 30.17 -4.62
N PHE A 160 -17.65 30.25 -5.32
CA PHE A 160 -18.17 31.48 -5.90
C PHE A 160 -19.43 31.93 -5.18
N THR A 161 -19.63 33.26 -5.11
CA THR A 161 -20.84 33.85 -4.53
C THR A 161 -21.89 34.05 -5.62
N GLY A 162 -23.16 33.83 -5.30
CA GLY A 162 -24.30 34.00 -6.22
C GLY A 162 -24.34 35.36 -6.95
N ARG A 163 -23.78 36.43 -6.36
CA ARG A 163 -23.70 37.76 -6.98
C ARG A 163 -22.87 37.82 -8.28
N GLN A 164 -22.11 36.78 -8.60
CA GLN A 164 -21.31 36.69 -9.83
C GLN A 164 -21.93 35.81 -10.92
N HIS A 165 -22.99 35.06 -10.64
CA HIS A 165 -23.70 34.28 -11.65
C HIS A 165 -24.74 35.15 -12.36
N LEU A 166 -24.52 35.44 -13.65
CA LEU A 166 -25.38 36.29 -14.51
C LEU A 166 -26.87 35.91 -14.50
N LEU A 167 -27.23 34.66 -14.12
CA LEU A 167 -28.60 34.13 -14.14
C LEU A 167 -29.13 33.68 -12.76
N PHE A 168 -28.30 33.61 -11.70
CA PHE A 168 -28.67 33.00 -10.41
C PHE A 168 -28.11 33.80 -9.21
N PHE A 169 -28.56 35.05 -9.05
CA PHE A 169 -28.05 36.02 -8.07
C PHE A 169 -28.08 35.62 -6.57
N HIS A 170 -28.65 34.46 -6.23
CA HIS A 170 -28.93 34.04 -4.85
C HIS A 170 -28.34 32.67 -4.47
N ASP A 171 -27.74 31.93 -5.41
CA ASP A 171 -27.23 30.57 -5.17
C ASP A 171 -25.70 30.56 -5.27
N ASP A 172 -25.03 30.13 -4.21
CA ASP A 172 -23.58 30.13 -4.05
C ASP A 172 -22.99 28.72 -4.20
N ASP A 173 -21.72 28.63 -4.64
CA ASP A 173 -21.04 27.33 -4.67
C ASP A 173 -20.61 26.97 -3.24
N ASP A 174 -20.85 25.72 -2.86
CA ASP A 174 -20.49 25.22 -1.54
C ASP A 174 -19.84 23.83 -1.63
N LEU A 175 -18.85 23.58 -0.76
CA LEU A 175 -18.21 22.27 -0.62
C LEU A 175 -18.25 21.83 0.85
N LYS A 176 -18.70 20.59 1.06
CA LYS A 176 -18.81 19.94 2.37
C LYS A 176 -17.88 18.73 2.40
N LEU A 177 -17.15 18.58 3.50
CA LEU A 177 -16.29 17.43 3.76
C LEU A 177 -16.87 16.57 4.88
N ILE A 178 -16.89 15.27 4.65
CA ILE A 178 -17.25 14.24 5.64
C ILE A 178 -16.06 13.27 5.74
N ILE A 179 -15.62 12.99 6.95
CA ILE A 179 -14.54 12.03 7.24
C ILE A 179 -15.08 11.02 8.24
N ASN A 180 -15.11 9.74 7.89
CA ASN A 180 -15.58 8.66 8.77
C ASN A 180 -16.93 8.98 9.41
N GLU A 181 -17.89 9.42 8.58
CA GLU A 181 -19.26 9.83 8.98
C GLU A 181 -19.34 11.14 9.79
N GLU A 182 -18.21 11.73 10.18
CA GLU A 182 -18.14 13.03 10.86
C GLU A 182 -18.10 14.18 9.83
N ILE A 183 -19.02 15.12 9.97
CA ILE A 183 -19.06 16.33 9.14
C ILE A 183 -18.02 17.32 9.67
N ILE A 184 -17.14 17.80 8.80
CA ILE A 184 -16.16 18.84 9.14
C ILE A 184 -16.82 20.20 8.97
N SER A 185 -17.15 20.86 10.09
CA SER A 185 -17.85 22.14 10.10
C SER A 185 -16.92 23.35 10.08
N ASN A 186 -17.45 24.51 9.70
CA ASN A 186 -16.84 25.82 9.86
C ASN A 186 -17.46 26.60 11.06
N ASN A 187 -17.04 27.86 11.27
CA ASN A 187 -17.51 28.72 12.37
C ASN A 187 -18.73 29.61 12.01
N LEU A 188 -19.45 29.32 10.92
CA LEU A 188 -20.61 30.09 10.48
C LEU A 188 -21.90 29.70 11.21
N SER A 189 -22.98 30.43 10.90
CA SER A 189 -24.31 30.14 11.42
C SER A 189 -24.81 28.75 11.05
N LYS A 190 -25.80 28.25 11.80
CA LYS A 190 -26.30 26.86 11.71
C LYS A 190 -26.72 26.43 10.29
N SER A 191 -27.16 27.33 9.42
CA SER A 191 -27.56 26.99 8.05
C SER A 191 -26.38 26.74 7.09
N HIS A 192 -25.17 27.23 7.41
CA HIS A 192 -23.97 27.13 6.56
C HIS A 192 -22.80 26.40 7.24
N LYS A 193 -22.94 26.03 8.51
CA LYS A 193 -21.87 25.41 9.31
C LYS A 193 -21.29 24.13 8.68
N ASP A 194 -22.11 23.35 7.97
CA ASP A 194 -21.73 22.06 7.39
C ASP A 194 -21.01 22.20 6.04
N TRP A 195 -21.04 23.39 5.43
CA TRP A 195 -20.42 23.70 4.15
C TRP A 195 -19.08 24.38 4.41
N TYR A 196 -18.03 23.60 4.69
CA TYR A 196 -16.74 24.13 5.13
C TYR A 196 -16.22 25.25 4.21
N TRP A 197 -16.29 25.02 2.90
CA TRP A 197 -16.16 26.07 1.90
C TRP A 197 -17.56 26.55 1.53
N CYS A 198 -17.91 27.76 1.95
CA CYS A 198 -19.22 28.33 1.66
C CYS A 198 -19.06 29.68 0.96
N GLY A 199 -19.67 29.84 -0.21
CA GLY A 199 -19.54 31.06 -1.00
C GLY A 199 -20.07 32.29 -0.25
N ARG A 200 -21.25 32.18 0.37
CA ARG A 200 -21.88 33.29 1.12
C ARG A 200 -21.10 33.76 2.34
N ALA A 201 -20.27 32.89 2.91
CA ALA A 201 -19.43 33.18 4.06
C ALA A 201 -18.27 34.13 3.76
N GLN A 202 -17.80 34.11 2.51
CA GLN A 202 -16.68 34.91 2.03
C GLN A 202 -17.23 36.25 1.52
N SER A 203 -17.53 37.16 2.44
CA SER A 203 -18.25 38.39 2.12
C SER A 203 -17.40 39.42 1.35
N TYR A 204 -18.07 40.13 0.44
CA TYR A 204 -17.70 41.39 -0.24
C TYR A 204 -16.59 41.40 -1.30
N GLN A 205 -15.66 40.44 -1.39
CA GLN A 205 -14.71 40.37 -2.52
C GLN A 205 -14.52 38.96 -3.09
N LYS A 206 -14.79 38.85 -4.39
CA LYS A 206 -14.18 37.96 -5.40
C LYS A 206 -13.53 36.66 -4.89
N THR A 207 -14.25 35.55 -5.05
CA THR A 207 -13.73 34.19 -5.31
C THR A 207 -12.43 33.82 -4.56
N GLU A 208 -12.50 33.48 -3.28
CA GLU A 208 -11.32 33.13 -2.48
C GLU A 208 -11.17 31.63 -2.28
N SER A 209 -9.94 31.17 -2.46
CA SER A 209 -9.50 29.82 -2.09
C SER A 209 -9.38 29.71 -0.58
N ARG A 210 -9.90 28.64 0.01
CA ARG A 210 -9.70 28.33 1.43
C ARG A 210 -9.04 26.97 1.56
N THR A 211 -8.09 26.86 2.48
CA THR A 211 -7.37 25.62 2.76
C THR A 211 -7.84 25.02 4.09
N LEU A 212 -8.18 23.74 4.06
CA LEU A 212 -8.34 22.90 5.24
C LEU A 212 -7.10 22.03 5.39
N VAL A 213 -6.49 22.04 6.58
CA VAL A 213 -5.54 21.02 7.01
C VAL A 213 -6.19 20.22 8.13
N ARG A 214 -6.31 18.91 7.97
CA ARG A 214 -6.92 18.03 8.97
C ARG A 214 -6.02 16.84 9.25
N GLU A 215 -5.68 16.66 10.51
CA GLU A 215 -4.99 15.46 10.98
C GLU A 215 -5.96 14.28 11.04
N LEU A 216 -5.48 13.09 10.69
CA LEU A 216 -6.27 11.86 10.75
C LEU A 216 -5.74 10.95 11.86
N SER A 217 -6.65 10.43 12.67
CA SER A 217 -6.30 9.44 13.71
C SER A 217 -5.90 8.11 13.08
N SER A 218 -4.97 7.38 13.70
CA SER A 218 -4.56 6.05 13.23
C SER A 218 -5.74 5.07 13.15
N ARG A 219 -6.04 4.58 11.95
CA ARG A 219 -7.07 3.57 11.65
C ARG A 219 -6.67 2.75 10.43
N LYS A 220 -7.17 1.51 10.34
CA LYS A 220 -6.99 0.65 9.16
C LYS A 220 -7.64 1.22 7.89
N GLN A 221 -8.75 1.93 8.06
CA GLN A 221 -9.50 2.53 6.95
C GLN A 221 -10.01 3.92 7.31
N HIS A 222 -10.00 4.80 6.31
CA HIS A 222 -10.70 6.08 6.33
C HIS A 222 -11.62 6.20 5.12
N ILE A 223 -12.81 6.75 5.34
CA ILE A 223 -13.74 7.10 4.27
C ILE A 223 -13.89 8.61 4.26
N LEU A 224 -13.60 9.21 3.11
CA LEU A 224 -13.85 10.62 2.85
C LEU A 224 -15.00 10.77 1.85
N ALA A 225 -15.84 11.77 2.05
CA ALA A 225 -16.79 12.21 1.04
C ALA A 225 -16.80 13.72 0.90
N LEU A 226 -16.69 14.19 -0.33
CA LEU A 226 -16.90 15.58 -0.70
C LEU A 226 -18.29 15.71 -1.32
N TYR A 227 -19.11 16.57 -0.72
CA TYR A 227 -20.42 16.94 -1.21
C TYR A 227 -20.37 18.36 -1.77
N THR A 228 -21.09 18.58 -2.86
CA THR A 228 -21.13 19.86 -3.55
C THR A 228 -22.55 20.43 -3.55
N ASP A 229 -22.64 21.75 -3.44
CA ASP A 229 -23.75 22.55 -3.94
C ASP A 229 -23.20 23.38 -5.11
N ARG A 230 -23.88 23.31 -6.27
CA ARG A 230 -23.42 23.91 -7.52
C ARG A 230 -22.06 23.34 -7.99
N ALA A 231 -21.10 24.17 -8.42
CA ALA A 231 -19.88 23.74 -9.13
C ALA A 231 -18.58 24.40 -8.59
N PRO A 232 -18.20 24.13 -7.32
CA PRO A 232 -16.95 24.62 -6.73
C PRO A 232 -15.74 24.06 -7.46
N THR A 233 -14.59 24.72 -7.32
CA THR A 233 -13.31 24.24 -7.88
C THR A 233 -12.41 23.68 -6.79
N ILE A 234 -11.92 22.45 -6.94
CA ILE A 234 -10.90 21.86 -6.06
C ILE A 234 -9.53 22.17 -6.67
N GLN A 235 -8.70 22.95 -5.98
CA GLN A 235 -7.39 23.38 -6.47
C GLN A 235 -6.26 22.50 -5.93
N ARG A 236 -6.42 21.96 -4.72
CA ARG A 236 -5.47 21.06 -4.08
C ARG A 236 -6.21 19.99 -3.30
N PHE A 237 -5.76 18.75 -3.40
CA PHE A 237 -6.24 17.65 -2.58
C PHE A 237 -5.09 16.69 -2.28
N GLU A 238 -4.27 17.08 -1.31
CA GLU A 238 -3.03 16.41 -0.97
C GLU A 238 -3.15 15.59 0.31
N PHE A 239 -2.47 14.44 0.33
CA PHE A 239 -2.37 13.58 1.50
C PHE A 239 -0.93 13.62 2.00
N ILE A 240 -0.71 13.97 3.26
CA ILE A 240 0.58 13.75 3.91
C ILE A 240 0.55 12.34 4.46
N LEU A 241 1.19 11.43 3.74
CA LEU A 241 1.30 10.04 4.14
C LEU A 241 2.42 9.95 5.18
N SER A 242 2.16 9.29 6.32
CA SER A 242 3.25 8.99 7.24
C SER A 242 4.21 8.11 6.46
N THR A 243 5.51 8.44 6.46
CA THR A 243 6.55 7.83 5.61
C THR A 243 6.18 6.40 5.24
N ILE A 244 5.49 6.24 4.10
CA ILE A 244 5.28 4.93 3.52
C ILE A 244 6.68 4.63 3.05
N LEU A 245 7.35 3.69 3.71
CA LEU A 245 8.61 3.18 3.20
C LEU A 245 8.36 2.96 1.70
N PRO A 246 9.02 3.75 0.81
CA PRO A 246 8.77 3.64 -0.62
C PRO A 246 8.91 2.18 -0.91
N GLN A 247 7.91 1.63 -1.57
CA GLN A 247 7.86 0.20 -1.73
C GLN A 247 9.20 -0.24 -2.29
N LEU A 248 9.89 -1.10 -1.56
CA LEU A 248 11.27 -1.37 -1.86
C LEU A 248 11.33 -2.10 -3.18
N VAL A 249 11.66 -1.33 -4.21
CA VAL A 249 12.00 -1.87 -5.52
C VAL A 249 13.35 -2.53 -5.36
N PHE A 250 13.39 -3.82 -5.64
CA PHE A 250 14.63 -4.58 -5.66
C PHE A 250 15.65 -3.87 -6.56
N ASN A 251 16.78 -3.47 -5.98
CA ASN A 251 17.89 -2.89 -6.70
C ASN A 251 19.06 -3.86 -6.66
N GLU A 252 19.37 -4.48 -7.79
CA GLU A 252 20.42 -5.50 -7.88
C GLU A 252 21.80 -5.00 -7.41
N SER A 253 22.06 -3.69 -7.47
CA SER A 253 23.32 -3.09 -7.02
C SER A 253 23.32 -2.64 -5.54
N PHE A 254 22.16 -2.67 -4.87
CA PHE A 254 21.98 -2.23 -3.49
C PHE A 254 20.78 -2.94 -2.84
N ILE A 255 21.06 -3.92 -1.99
CA ILE A 255 20.05 -4.81 -1.41
C ILE A 255 19.55 -4.28 -0.06
N ILE A 256 20.48 -4.06 0.87
CA ILE A 256 20.25 -3.44 2.17
C ILE A 256 21.48 -2.60 2.54
N ASP A 257 21.32 -1.67 3.48
CA ASP A 257 22.41 -0.82 3.95
C ASP A 257 23.44 -1.60 4.80
N ASP A 258 24.68 -1.11 4.89
CA ASP A 258 25.71 -1.71 5.72
C ASP A 258 25.38 -1.67 7.22
N ALA A 259 24.70 -0.61 7.68
CA ALA A 259 24.20 -0.53 9.05
C ALA A 259 23.08 -1.54 9.31
N GLU A 260 22.17 -1.77 8.34
CA GLU A 260 21.14 -2.81 8.44
C GLU A 260 21.76 -4.21 8.45
N PHE A 261 22.88 -4.41 7.76
CA PHE A 261 23.59 -5.67 7.75
C PHE A 261 24.38 -5.95 9.04
N THR A 262 24.90 -4.91 9.70
CA THR A 262 25.85 -5.05 10.82
C THR A 262 25.30 -4.65 12.20
N GLY A 263 24.18 -3.92 12.25
CA GLY A 263 23.59 -3.42 13.49
C GLY A 263 23.05 -4.53 14.39
N LEU A 264 23.34 -4.48 15.68
CA LEU A 264 22.76 -5.41 16.67
C LEU A 264 21.38 -4.92 17.14
N GLU A 265 20.43 -4.88 16.22
CA GLU A 265 19.10 -4.29 16.46
C GLU A 265 18.14 -5.17 17.27
N LEU A 266 18.37 -6.49 17.32
CA LEU A 266 17.57 -7.42 18.10
C LEU A 266 18.39 -8.03 19.24
N ASN A 267 17.83 -8.01 20.45
CA ASN A 267 18.36 -8.77 21.58
C ASN A 267 17.84 -10.22 21.57
N GLN A 268 18.41 -11.10 22.41
CA GLN A 268 18.03 -12.51 22.49
C GLN A 268 16.53 -12.73 22.74
N LYS A 269 15.90 -11.91 23.59
CA LYS A 269 14.48 -12.06 23.92
C LYS A 269 13.59 -11.67 22.74
N GLU A 270 13.96 -10.64 21.99
CA GLU A 270 13.24 -10.23 20.77
C GLU A 270 13.35 -11.29 19.67
N ILE A 271 14.52 -11.93 19.52
CA ILE A 271 14.70 -13.05 18.59
C ILE A 271 13.82 -14.24 19.00
N GLU A 272 13.78 -14.56 20.30
CA GLU A 272 12.92 -15.62 20.84
C GLU A 272 11.44 -15.36 20.53
N VAL A 273 10.96 -14.14 20.79
CA VAL A 273 9.57 -13.74 20.49
C VAL A 273 9.28 -13.81 18.99
N PHE A 274 10.20 -13.33 18.15
CA PHE A 274 10.06 -13.39 16.69
C PHE A 274 9.94 -14.84 16.19
N LEU A 275 10.78 -15.76 16.68
CA LEU A 275 10.73 -17.16 16.28
C LEU A 275 9.45 -17.86 16.73
N GLN A 276 8.92 -17.52 17.91
CA GLN A 276 7.66 -18.06 18.42
C GLN A 276 6.47 -17.59 17.57
N ASP A 277 6.42 -16.29 17.25
CA ASP A 277 5.40 -15.69 16.37
C ASP A 277 5.40 -16.35 14.98
N LYS A 278 6.56 -16.41 14.31
CA LYS A 278 6.66 -17.02 12.98
C LYS A 278 6.38 -18.54 12.98
N GLY A 279 6.69 -19.21 14.08
CA GLY A 279 6.41 -20.62 14.30
C GLY A 279 4.95 -20.93 14.65
N ASN A 280 4.10 -19.92 14.89
CA ASN A 280 2.73 -20.07 15.40
C ASN A 280 2.65 -20.99 16.63
N ASP A 281 3.61 -20.87 17.57
CA ASP A 281 3.69 -21.67 18.80
C ASP A 281 3.74 -23.20 18.62
N ILE A 282 4.17 -23.68 17.45
CA ILE A 282 4.33 -25.12 17.19
C ILE A 282 5.56 -25.66 17.93
N SER A 283 5.37 -26.58 18.86
CA SER A 283 6.44 -27.12 19.73
C SER A 283 7.59 -27.81 18.99
N THR A 284 7.38 -28.28 17.76
CA THR A 284 8.42 -28.88 16.91
C THR A 284 9.23 -27.86 16.11
N HIS A 285 8.85 -26.58 16.12
CA HIS A 285 9.56 -25.47 15.47
C HIS A 285 10.89 -25.18 16.18
N ILE A 286 11.87 -24.57 15.48
CA ILE A 286 13.19 -24.25 16.07
C ILE A 286 13.10 -23.32 17.28
N ALA A 287 12.05 -22.52 17.39
CA ALA A 287 11.78 -21.66 18.54
C ALA A 287 11.79 -22.43 19.88
N PHE A 288 11.32 -23.67 19.88
CA PHE A 288 11.17 -24.48 21.09
C PHE A 288 12.21 -25.60 21.19
N ARG A 289 13.11 -25.74 20.20
CA ARG A 289 14.17 -26.74 20.22
C ARG A 289 15.39 -26.25 20.99
N LYS A 290 16.11 -27.20 21.59
CA LYS A 290 17.39 -26.99 22.25
C LYS A 290 18.50 -27.67 21.44
N PHE A 291 19.61 -26.97 21.30
CA PHE A 291 20.80 -27.42 20.59
C PHE A 291 21.97 -27.31 21.56
N ASN A 292 22.39 -28.45 22.12
CA ASN A 292 23.36 -28.50 23.21
C ASN A 292 22.97 -27.54 24.36
N GLU A 293 21.75 -27.72 24.88
CA GLU A 293 21.10 -26.94 25.96
C GLU A 293 20.76 -25.46 25.65
N LYS A 294 21.28 -24.91 24.55
CA LYS A 294 21.00 -23.53 24.11
C LYS A 294 19.75 -23.45 23.23
N SER A 295 18.98 -22.36 23.33
CA SER A 295 17.87 -22.13 22.37
C SER A 295 18.39 -21.59 21.04
N SER A 296 17.59 -21.69 19.98
CA SER A 296 17.93 -21.06 18.69
C SER A 296 18.14 -19.56 18.81
N ALA A 297 17.33 -18.87 19.63
CA ALA A 297 17.47 -17.43 19.83
C ALA A 297 18.81 -17.06 20.49
N GLU A 298 19.26 -17.86 21.46
CA GLU A 298 20.56 -17.69 22.09
C GLU A 298 21.70 -17.87 21.08
N LEU A 299 21.65 -18.94 20.28
CA LEU A 299 22.67 -19.23 19.27
C LEU A 299 22.77 -18.14 18.21
N ILE A 300 21.62 -17.67 17.71
CA ILE A 300 21.56 -16.57 16.73
C ILE A 300 22.12 -15.27 17.32
N TYR A 301 21.72 -14.93 18.55
CA TYR A 301 22.22 -13.73 19.24
C TYR A 301 23.74 -13.79 19.48
N GLN A 302 24.26 -14.93 19.91
CA GLN A 302 25.70 -15.13 20.13
C GLN A 302 26.48 -15.01 18.81
N ALA A 303 26.02 -15.68 17.75
CA ALA A 303 26.66 -15.61 16.43
C ALA A 303 26.62 -14.20 15.83
N ALA A 304 25.48 -13.50 15.97
CA ALA A 304 25.33 -12.11 15.58
C ALA A 304 26.33 -11.20 16.30
N LYS A 305 26.41 -11.30 17.63
CA LYS A 305 27.30 -10.47 18.45
C LYS A 305 28.78 -10.71 18.14
N VAL A 306 29.20 -11.97 18.03
CA VAL A 306 30.60 -12.33 17.76
C VAL A 306 31.05 -11.85 16.38
N ASN A 307 30.18 -12.00 15.37
CA ASN A 307 30.51 -11.65 13.99
C ASN A 307 30.08 -10.23 13.61
N MET A 308 29.52 -9.46 14.54
CA MET A 308 28.92 -8.15 14.30
C MET A 308 27.93 -8.16 13.13
N ILE A 309 27.13 -9.22 12.98
CA ILE A 309 26.10 -9.33 11.93
C ILE A 309 24.74 -9.09 12.57
N ASN A 310 23.86 -8.35 11.90
CA ASN A 310 22.51 -8.13 12.39
C ASN A 310 21.76 -9.47 12.51
N PRO A 311 21.15 -9.80 13.67
CA PRO A 311 20.33 -11.00 13.82
C PRO A 311 19.25 -11.14 12.73
N LYS A 312 18.70 -10.03 12.23
CA LYS A 312 17.73 -10.00 11.12
C LYS A 312 18.29 -10.65 9.85
N VAL A 313 19.57 -10.46 9.55
CA VAL A 313 20.25 -11.09 8.40
C VAL A 313 20.34 -12.60 8.58
N ILE A 314 20.74 -13.06 9.78
CA ILE A 314 20.85 -14.49 10.10
C ILE A 314 19.46 -15.16 9.99
N LEU A 315 18.43 -14.56 10.58
CA LEU A 315 17.05 -15.04 10.50
C LEU A 315 16.57 -15.13 9.05
N THR A 316 16.84 -14.11 8.24
CA THR A 316 16.48 -14.10 6.81
C THR A 316 17.19 -15.22 6.05
N LYS A 317 18.48 -15.45 6.32
CA LYS A 317 19.24 -16.53 5.68
C LYS A 317 18.75 -17.92 6.08
N LEU A 318 18.42 -18.16 7.36
CA LEU A 318 17.82 -19.42 7.79
C LEU A 318 16.50 -19.73 7.06
N GLN A 319 15.70 -18.69 6.78
CA GLN A 319 14.51 -18.84 5.95
C GLN A 319 14.84 -19.09 4.48
N ALA A 320 15.76 -18.32 3.89
CA ALA A 320 16.11 -18.42 2.48
C ALA A 320 16.75 -19.77 2.13
N GLU A 321 17.60 -20.31 3.00
CA GLU A 321 18.36 -21.53 2.75
C GLU A 321 17.56 -22.80 3.01
N GLN A 322 16.83 -22.87 4.13
CA GLN A 322 16.18 -24.12 4.57
C GLN A 322 14.71 -23.97 4.97
N GLY A 323 14.13 -22.76 4.87
CA GLY A 323 12.73 -22.50 5.24
C GLY A 323 12.46 -22.74 6.72
N LEU A 324 13.42 -22.40 7.59
CA LEU A 324 13.41 -22.76 9.02
C LEU A 324 12.63 -21.79 9.93
N ILE A 325 12.17 -20.65 9.41
CA ILE A 325 11.53 -19.59 10.22
C ILE A 325 10.01 -19.59 10.06
N PHE A 326 9.51 -19.74 8.84
CA PHE A 326 8.09 -19.60 8.51
C PHE A 326 7.67 -20.54 7.37
N GLY A 327 6.41 -21.01 7.44
CA GLY A 327 5.79 -21.89 6.45
C GLY A 327 5.80 -23.37 6.82
N ASP A 328 5.30 -24.23 5.93
CA ASP A 328 5.10 -25.65 6.23
C ASP A 328 6.41 -26.39 6.57
N LYS A 329 7.53 -26.02 5.94
CA LYS A 329 8.86 -26.57 6.22
C LYS A 329 9.36 -26.26 7.64
N ALA A 330 8.94 -25.14 8.21
CA ALA A 330 9.37 -24.70 9.53
C ALA A 330 8.63 -25.45 10.65
N LYS A 331 7.43 -26.00 10.37
CA LYS A 331 6.59 -26.66 11.39
C LYS A 331 7.31 -27.82 12.08
N ASN A 332 8.04 -28.63 11.31
CA ASN A 332 8.82 -29.74 11.84
C ASN A 332 10.11 -29.94 11.04
N PRO A 333 11.16 -29.15 11.32
CA PRO A 333 12.41 -29.23 10.58
C PRO A 333 13.09 -30.59 10.70
N THR A 334 13.47 -31.14 9.55
CA THR A 334 14.24 -32.39 9.46
C THR A 334 15.68 -32.19 9.94
N GLN A 335 16.36 -33.28 10.32
CA GLN A 335 17.77 -33.20 10.72
C GLN A 335 18.64 -32.66 9.58
N SER A 336 18.38 -33.05 8.32
CA SER A 336 19.11 -32.54 7.16
C SER A 336 18.98 -31.01 7.03
N GLN A 337 17.78 -30.45 7.21
CA GLN A 337 17.60 -28.98 7.21
C GLN A 337 18.38 -28.31 8.35
N LEU A 338 18.45 -28.92 9.52
CA LEU A 338 19.22 -28.39 10.65
C LEU A 338 20.74 -28.51 10.41
N ASP A 339 21.16 -29.60 9.77
CA ASP A 339 22.56 -29.89 9.47
C ASP A 339 23.13 -28.95 8.42
N SER A 340 22.31 -28.46 7.49
CA SER A 340 22.65 -27.49 6.45
C SER A 340 21.90 -26.15 6.58
N ALA A 341 21.55 -25.75 7.82
CA ALA A 341 20.65 -24.63 8.12
C ALA A 341 20.99 -23.30 7.42
N MET A 342 22.27 -23.02 7.17
CA MET A 342 22.74 -21.84 6.46
C MET A 342 23.47 -22.17 5.15
N GLY A 343 23.51 -23.44 4.74
CA GLY A 343 24.16 -23.87 3.49
C GLY A 343 25.69 -23.86 3.51
N VAL A 344 26.32 -23.60 4.65
CA VAL A 344 27.79 -23.57 4.74
C VAL A 344 28.35 -24.99 4.67
N GLY A 345 29.33 -25.22 3.80
CA GLY A 345 30.03 -26.50 3.69
C GLY A 345 29.20 -27.62 3.08
N VAL A 346 28.13 -27.30 2.36
CA VAL A 346 27.32 -28.26 1.60
C VAL A 346 27.99 -28.51 0.26
N LEU A 347 28.37 -29.76 -0.01
CA LEU A 347 28.95 -30.22 -1.25
C LEU A 347 27.87 -30.54 -2.29
N ASP A 348 28.30 -30.70 -3.55
CA ASP A 348 27.46 -31.22 -4.63
C ASP A 348 26.86 -32.58 -4.22
N GLY A 349 25.53 -32.69 -4.26
CA GLY A 349 24.80 -33.86 -3.78
C GLY A 349 24.22 -33.75 -2.37
N GLY A 350 24.50 -32.66 -1.64
CA GLY A 350 23.85 -32.34 -0.37
C GLY A 350 24.58 -32.83 0.88
N THR A 351 25.76 -33.43 0.73
CA THR A 351 26.61 -33.82 1.87
C THR A 351 27.15 -32.57 2.56
N VAL A 352 26.95 -32.45 3.87
CA VAL A 352 27.53 -31.37 4.68
C VAL A 352 28.87 -31.86 5.24
N LEU A 353 29.92 -31.06 5.11
CA LEU A 353 31.21 -31.36 5.75
C LEU A 353 31.05 -31.39 7.28
N ASP A 354 31.61 -32.41 7.93
CA ASP A 354 31.45 -32.70 9.36
C ASP A 354 31.63 -31.48 10.28
N GLN A 355 32.63 -30.64 10.01
CA GLN A 355 32.94 -29.43 10.80
C GLN A 355 31.85 -28.35 10.77
N TYR A 356 30.97 -28.37 9.75
CA TYR A 356 29.86 -27.43 9.60
C TYR A 356 28.51 -28.09 9.91
N GLN A 357 28.47 -29.40 10.10
CA GLN A 357 27.22 -30.12 10.27
C GLN A 357 26.55 -29.76 11.61
N GLY A 358 25.28 -29.42 11.54
CA GLY A 358 24.40 -29.19 12.69
C GLY A 358 24.08 -27.71 12.90
N PHE A 359 22.88 -27.44 13.44
CA PHE A 359 22.32 -26.07 13.52
C PHE A 359 23.25 -25.06 14.22
N MET A 360 23.92 -25.46 15.31
CA MET A 360 24.85 -24.61 16.03
C MET A 360 26.05 -24.19 15.16
N HIS A 361 26.67 -25.14 14.44
CA HIS A 361 27.79 -24.86 13.56
C HIS A 361 27.35 -24.04 12.34
N GLN A 362 26.20 -24.37 11.76
CA GLN A 362 25.64 -23.63 10.63
C GLN A 362 25.37 -22.16 10.96
N VAL A 363 24.77 -21.87 12.11
CA VAL A 363 24.50 -20.48 12.55
C VAL A 363 25.80 -19.72 12.81
N ALA A 364 26.77 -20.35 13.49
CA ALA A 364 28.07 -19.71 13.77
C ALA A 364 28.88 -19.45 12.49
N SER A 365 29.11 -20.48 11.68
CA SER A 365 29.91 -20.40 10.45
C SER A 365 29.23 -19.60 9.35
N GLY A 366 27.89 -19.59 9.31
CA GLY A 366 27.13 -18.75 8.38
C GLY A 366 27.31 -17.27 8.69
N ALA A 367 27.17 -16.87 9.96
CA ALA A 367 27.42 -15.49 10.38
C ALA A 367 28.87 -15.06 10.16
N GLU A 368 29.83 -15.94 10.45
CA GLU A 368 31.25 -15.71 10.18
C GLU A 368 31.53 -15.51 8.68
N SER A 369 30.99 -16.39 7.83
CA SER A 369 31.16 -16.29 6.38
C SER A 369 30.60 -14.97 5.83
N LEU A 370 29.40 -14.56 6.29
CA LEU A 370 28.82 -13.27 5.93
C LEU A 370 29.71 -12.08 6.33
N ARG A 371 30.28 -12.10 7.54
CA ARG A 371 31.19 -11.05 8.00
C ARG A 371 32.51 -11.04 7.22
N ASN A 372 33.08 -12.20 6.96
CA ASN A 372 34.31 -12.32 6.18
C ASN A 372 34.12 -11.78 4.76
N LEU A 373 33.00 -12.11 4.10
CA LEU A 373 32.66 -11.60 2.77
C LEU A 373 32.35 -10.09 2.79
N PHE A 374 31.68 -9.57 3.81
CA PHE A 374 31.46 -8.14 4.00
C PHE A 374 32.78 -7.36 4.04
N ASN A 375 33.75 -7.87 4.82
CA ASN A 375 35.07 -7.25 4.97
C ASN A 375 35.96 -7.36 3.70
N GLN A 376 35.60 -8.22 2.75
CA GLN A 376 36.34 -8.38 1.49
C GLN A 376 35.96 -7.36 0.42
N ALA A 377 34.78 -6.74 0.49
CA ALA A 377 34.21 -6.00 -0.64
C ALA A 377 35.12 -4.86 -1.15
N GLU A 378 35.73 -4.08 -0.25
CA GLU A 378 36.63 -2.98 -0.63
C GLU A 378 37.89 -3.49 -1.34
N LYS A 379 38.49 -4.58 -0.85
CA LYS A 379 39.68 -5.20 -1.47
C LYS A 379 39.39 -5.67 -2.89
N GLU A 380 38.17 -6.15 -3.10
CA GLU A 380 37.64 -6.63 -4.38
C GLU A 380 36.97 -5.51 -5.21
N LYS A 381 37.10 -4.26 -4.76
CA LYS A 381 36.57 -3.05 -5.43
C LYS A 381 35.10 -3.18 -5.79
N PHE A 382 34.32 -3.83 -4.92
CA PHE A 382 32.88 -4.06 -5.08
C PHE A 382 32.49 -4.76 -6.40
N THR A 383 33.42 -5.49 -7.01
CA THR A 383 33.21 -6.15 -8.30
C THR A 383 32.92 -7.62 -8.11
N LEU A 384 31.73 -8.06 -8.53
CA LEU A 384 31.31 -9.44 -8.53
C LEU A 384 31.35 -9.99 -9.96
N LYS A 385 32.12 -11.05 -10.18
CA LYS A 385 32.19 -11.72 -11.48
C LYS A 385 31.31 -12.96 -11.47
N ASN A 386 30.74 -13.30 -12.62
CA ASN A 386 29.96 -14.51 -12.87
C ASN A 386 28.68 -14.63 -12.00
N ILE A 387 28.01 -13.52 -11.71
CA ILE A 387 26.65 -13.56 -11.14
C ILE A 387 25.69 -13.79 -12.31
N ASP A 388 25.19 -15.01 -12.45
CA ASP A 388 24.35 -15.45 -13.58
C ASP A 388 24.93 -15.05 -14.95
N GLY A 389 26.25 -15.22 -15.11
CA GLY A 389 26.97 -14.90 -16.35
C GLY A 389 27.31 -13.42 -16.55
N LYS A 390 27.06 -12.55 -15.57
CA LYS A 390 27.34 -11.10 -15.63
C LYS A 390 28.39 -10.67 -14.61
N THR A 391 29.06 -9.56 -14.92
CA THR A 391 29.83 -8.79 -13.93
C THR A 391 28.93 -7.71 -13.35
N LEU A 392 28.85 -7.63 -12.03
CA LEU A 392 28.05 -6.65 -11.29
C LEU A 392 28.97 -5.79 -10.42
N ILE A 393 28.78 -4.47 -10.45
CA ILE A 393 29.42 -3.54 -9.53
C ILE A 393 28.37 -3.13 -8.50
N VAL A 394 28.60 -3.46 -7.24
CA VAL A 394 27.65 -3.19 -6.15
C VAL A 394 28.05 -1.93 -5.38
N LYS A 395 27.10 -1.37 -4.63
CA LYS A 395 27.29 -0.06 -3.99
C LYS A 395 27.84 -0.12 -2.56
N ASN A 396 27.79 -1.28 -1.90
CA ASN A 396 28.20 -1.42 -0.50
C ASN A 396 28.67 -2.84 -0.14
N ASN A 397 29.21 -2.98 1.07
CA ASN A 397 29.77 -4.23 1.60
C ASN A 397 28.69 -5.30 1.85
N ALA A 398 27.51 -4.90 2.32
CA ALA A 398 26.37 -5.77 2.59
C ALA A 398 25.91 -6.48 1.31
N THR A 399 25.67 -5.70 0.25
CA THR A 399 25.25 -6.25 -1.04
C THR A 399 26.31 -7.19 -1.61
N TYR A 400 27.60 -6.81 -1.51
CA TYR A 400 28.70 -7.67 -1.92
C TYR A 400 28.70 -9.01 -1.18
N SER A 401 28.54 -8.97 0.15
CA SER A 401 28.50 -10.18 0.99
C SER A 401 27.36 -11.11 0.60
N LEU A 402 26.16 -10.57 0.41
CA LEU A 402 24.97 -11.35 0.04
C LEU A 402 25.13 -12.08 -1.29
N TYR A 403 25.65 -11.41 -2.32
CA TYR A 403 25.93 -12.07 -3.60
C TYR A 403 27.06 -13.09 -3.51
N ARG A 404 28.13 -12.81 -2.75
CA ARG A 404 29.21 -13.81 -2.61
C ARG A 404 28.77 -15.03 -1.82
N TYR A 405 27.84 -14.87 -0.88
CA TYR A 405 27.26 -15.96 -0.13
C TYR A 405 26.33 -16.81 -1.01
N THR A 406 25.54 -16.17 -1.87
CA THR A 406 24.62 -16.84 -2.81
C THR A 406 24.74 -16.18 -4.19
N PRO A 407 25.61 -16.69 -5.09
CA PRO A 407 26.02 -16.00 -6.32
C PRO A 407 25.00 -16.06 -7.47
N HIS A 408 23.72 -15.77 -7.16
CA HIS A 408 22.60 -15.77 -8.09
C HIS A 408 21.64 -14.61 -7.78
N PHE A 409 21.13 -13.94 -8.82
CA PHE A 409 20.14 -12.86 -8.66
C PHE A 409 18.88 -13.37 -7.97
N ALA A 410 18.42 -14.57 -8.32
CA ALA A 410 17.22 -15.16 -7.72
C ALA A 410 17.37 -15.37 -6.21
N GLY A 411 18.55 -15.83 -5.75
CA GLY A 411 18.83 -16.04 -4.32
C GLY A 411 18.88 -14.74 -3.54
N VAL A 412 19.53 -13.72 -4.09
CA VAL A 412 19.62 -12.39 -3.45
C VAL A 412 18.27 -11.67 -3.46
N LYS A 413 17.47 -11.82 -4.53
CA LYS A 413 16.09 -11.32 -4.54
C LYS A 413 15.23 -12.02 -3.49
N LEU A 414 15.35 -13.34 -3.35
CA LEU A 414 14.66 -14.08 -2.30
C LEU A 414 15.03 -13.56 -0.91
N PHE A 415 16.31 -13.30 -0.64
CA PHE A 415 16.76 -12.68 0.61
C PHE A 415 16.07 -11.32 0.82
N PHE A 416 16.08 -10.45 -0.18
CA PHE A 416 15.45 -9.12 -0.11
C PHE A 416 13.95 -9.22 0.20
N ASP A 417 13.23 -10.06 -0.53
CA ASP A 417 11.78 -10.24 -0.34
C ASP A 417 11.47 -10.74 1.09
N ILE A 418 12.25 -11.70 1.60
CA ILE A 418 12.10 -12.23 2.97
C ILE A 418 12.44 -11.16 4.02
N TYR A 419 13.57 -10.47 3.87
CA TYR A 419 14.04 -9.47 4.83
C TYR A 419 12.99 -8.38 5.02
N HIS A 420 12.45 -7.86 3.93
CA HIS A 420 11.42 -6.83 3.98
C HIS A 420 10.07 -7.38 4.45
N SER A 421 9.70 -8.62 4.08
CA SER A 421 8.48 -9.24 4.62
C SER A 421 8.54 -9.50 6.13
N PHE A 422 9.73 -9.71 6.70
CA PHE A 422 9.89 -10.00 8.12
C PHE A 422 9.99 -8.75 8.99
N PHE A 423 10.60 -7.68 8.48
CA PHE A 423 11.07 -6.57 9.33
C PHE A 423 10.64 -5.18 8.87
N ARG A 424 9.76 -5.04 7.87
CA ARG A 424 9.26 -3.74 7.41
C ARG A 424 7.74 -3.67 7.27
#